data_AF-A0A8H7NCN4-F1
#
_entry.id   AF-A0A8H7NCN4-F1
#
_cell.length_a   1.000
_cell.length_b   1.000
_cell.length_c   1.000
_cell.angle_alpha   90.00
_cell.angle_beta   90.00
_cell.angle_gamma   90.00
#
_symmetry.space_group_name_H-M   'P 1'
#
loop_
_entity.id
_entity.type
_entity.pdbx_description
1 polymer ?
#
loop_
_entity_poly.entity_id
_entity_poly.type
_entity_poly.pdbx_seq_one_letter_code
_entity_poly.pdbx_strand_id
1 'polypeptide(L)'
;MASVVSNTMVLAGEVAARWCADRGIPIPYRQDGKSAQNYEMALKYATDELYPQIQKGIEPSMEQRAELSVLTGGVEIAATPGPYFIMGLDMYTKATSPLRRYSDLLTHWQIHAALAYEHENQLKLDGSQHDLDRILPFSKDEMTNTIALLHMREKMSRRVSRADRDWLLIALVRAWRFEKTAPSSFRFTVSSRWKTGLVGNLDFYGLSAFCDAIGLQNKVLIKDVKVGDQLEVALTDINVHSGEITVKALNYLGPPKAASEE
;
A
#
# COMPACT_ATOMS: atom_id res chain seq x y z
N MET A 1 -2.00 0.93 16.35
CA MET A 1 -3.36 1.37 16.73
C MET A 1 -3.86 2.37 15.71
N ALA A 2 -5.07 2.18 15.17
CA ALA A 2 -5.69 3.16 14.28
C ALA A 2 -6.13 4.39 15.09
N SER A 3 -5.81 5.60 14.61
CA SER A 3 -6.16 6.84 15.31
C SER A 3 -7.65 7.16 15.18
N VAL A 4 -8.20 7.94 16.12
CA VAL A 4 -9.58 8.47 16.05
C VAL A 4 -9.83 9.11 14.68
N VAL A 5 -8.89 9.94 14.22
CA VAL A 5 -8.95 10.57 12.89
C VAL A 5 -9.10 9.53 11.79
N SER A 6 -8.25 8.49 11.78
CA SER A 6 -8.31 7.45 10.75
C SER A 6 -9.69 6.77 10.71
N ASN A 7 -10.20 6.34 11.87
CA ASN A 7 -11.49 5.65 11.95
C ASN A 7 -12.65 6.56 11.55
N THR A 8 -12.64 7.82 11.98
CA THR A 8 -13.67 8.80 11.58
C THR A 8 -13.64 9.06 10.08
N MET A 9 -12.46 9.15 9.46
CA MET A 9 -12.34 9.35 8.01
C MET A 9 -12.82 8.13 7.22
N VAL A 10 -12.56 6.92 7.71
CA VAL A 10 -13.05 5.67 7.11
C VAL A 10 -14.58 5.62 7.19
N LEU A 11 -15.14 5.88 8.37
CA LEU A 11 -16.59 5.93 8.56
C LEU A 11 -17.26 6.97 7.65
N ALA A 12 -16.70 8.17 7.55
CA ALA A 12 -17.23 9.20 6.65
C ALA A 12 -17.21 8.76 5.18
N GLY A 13 -16.16 8.03 4.76
CA GLY A 13 -16.07 7.45 3.42
C GLY A 13 -17.08 6.32 3.16
N GLU A 14 -17.35 5.48 4.16
CA GLU A 14 -18.39 4.45 4.10
C GLU A 14 -19.79 5.09 4.01
N VAL A 15 -20.09 6.07 4.87
CA VAL A 15 -21.37 6.79 4.87
C VAL A 15 -21.62 7.48 3.53
N ALA A 16 -20.60 8.17 2.99
CA ALA A 16 -20.71 8.81 1.68
C ALA A 16 -20.97 7.78 0.56
N ALA A 17 -20.26 6.64 0.59
CA ALA A 17 -20.48 5.57 -0.38
C ALA A 17 -21.89 4.99 -0.29
N ARG A 18 -22.38 4.70 0.91
CA ARG A 18 -23.73 4.18 1.14
C ARG A 18 -24.80 5.18 0.72
N TRP A 19 -24.64 6.44 1.09
CA TRP A 19 -25.59 7.50 0.72
C TRP A 19 -25.73 7.66 -0.80
N CYS A 20 -24.61 7.56 -1.54
CA CYS A 20 -24.61 7.59 -3.00
C CYS A 20 -25.17 6.30 -3.61
N ALA A 21 -24.80 5.14 -3.07
CA ALA A 21 -25.26 3.84 -3.56
C ALA A 21 -26.78 3.70 -3.43
N ASP A 22 -27.36 4.13 -2.29
CA ASP A 22 -28.80 4.15 -2.02
C ASP A 22 -29.59 5.01 -3.03
N ARG A 23 -28.91 5.91 -3.75
CA ARG A 23 -29.48 6.82 -4.75
C ARG A 23 -29.06 6.46 -6.18
N GLY A 24 -28.24 5.42 -6.37
CA GLY A 24 -27.67 5.08 -7.67
C GLY A 24 -26.66 6.08 -8.22
N ILE A 25 -26.10 6.97 -7.39
CA ILE A 25 -25.20 8.04 -7.84
C ILE A 25 -23.81 7.45 -8.18
N PRO A 26 -23.32 7.64 -9.43
CA PRO A 26 -21.98 7.21 -9.81
C PRO A 26 -20.92 8.13 -9.20
N ILE A 27 -20.01 7.53 -8.42
CA ILE A 27 -18.85 8.18 -7.81
C ILE A 27 -17.64 7.24 -7.91
N PRO A 28 -16.40 7.71 -7.60
CA PRO A 28 -15.22 6.85 -7.54
C PRO A 28 -15.24 5.90 -6.31
N TYR A 29 -15.99 4.80 -6.38
CA TYR A 29 -15.98 3.75 -5.37
C TYR A 29 -14.65 3.00 -5.39
N ARG A 30 -14.20 2.54 -4.23
CA ARG A 30 -13.07 1.62 -4.08
C ARG A 30 -13.59 0.25 -3.70
N GLN A 31 -13.15 -0.73 -4.47
CA GLN A 31 -13.53 -2.12 -4.29
C GLN A 31 -12.37 -3.02 -4.69
N ASP A 32 -12.41 -4.27 -4.26
CA ASP A 32 -11.49 -5.29 -4.72
C ASP A 32 -12.09 -6.04 -5.93
N GLY A 33 -11.36 -6.10 -7.04
CA GLY A 33 -11.90 -6.52 -8.35
C GLY A 33 -12.41 -7.98 -8.45
N LYS A 34 -12.11 -8.84 -7.47
CA LYS A 34 -12.57 -10.23 -7.39
C LYS A 34 -13.19 -10.62 -6.05
N SER A 35 -13.23 -9.71 -5.08
CA SER A 35 -13.67 -10.08 -3.72
C SER A 35 -15.14 -10.49 -3.66
N ALA A 36 -16.00 -9.92 -4.51
CA ALA A 36 -17.40 -10.31 -4.59
C ALA A 36 -17.56 -11.78 -5.02
N GLN A 37 -16.71 -12.28 -5.92
CA GLN A 37 -16.76 -13.66 -6.41
C GLN A 37 -16.01 -14.63 -5.51
N ASN A 38 -14.90 -14.18 -4.91
CA ASN A 38 -13.96 -15.02 -4.16
C ASN A 38 -14.02 -14.79 -2.64
N TYR A 39 -15.09 -14.17 -2.14
CA TYR A 39 -15.17 -13.71 -0.74
C TYR A 39 -14.83 -14.81 0.26
N GLU A 40 -15.45 -15.99 0.12
CA GLU A 40 -15.25 -17.13 1.03
C GLU A 40 -13.80 -17.62 1.02
N MET A 41 -13.17 -17.70 -0.16
CA MET A 41 -11.77 -18.13 -0.29
C MET A 41 -10.82 -17.10 0.32
N ALA A 42 -11.05 -15.81 0.06
CA ALA A 42 -10.26 -14.73 0.65
C ALA A 42 -10.42 -14.66 2.17
N LEU A 43 -11.64 -14.84 2.69
CA LEU A 43 -11.94 -14.85 4.12
C LEU A 43 -11.31 -16.05 4.81
N LYS A 44 -11.40 -17.24 4.20
CA LYS A 44 -10.75 -18.45 4.71
C LYS A 44 -9.24 -18.26 4.80
N TYR A 45 -8.61 -17.80 3.73
CA TYR A 45 -7.17 -17.51 3.74
C TYR A 45 -6.79 -16.48 4.81
N ALA A 46 -7.54 -15.38 4.92
CA ALA A 46 -7.29 -14.37 5.94
C ALA A 46 -7.43 -14.93 7.36
N THR A 47 -8.43 -15.79 7.59
CA THR A 47 -8.73 -16.38 8.91
C THR A 47 -7.70 -17.43 9.31
N ASP A 48 -7.31 -18.30 8.38
CA ASP A 48 -6.44 -19.44 8.65
C ASP A 48 -4.96 -19.00 8.70
N GLU A 49 -4.55 -18.11 7.79
CA GLU A 49 -3.14 -17.76 7.60
C GLU A 49 -2.78 -16.40 8.20
N LEU A 50 -3.59 -15.36 7.99
CA LEU A 50 -3.20 -13.97 8.32
C LEU A 50 -3.54 -13.56 9.76
N TYR A 51 -4.78 -13.74 10.18
CA TYR A 51 -5.26 -13.29 11.48
C TYR A 51 -4.49 -13.88 12.66
N PRO A 52 -4.10 -15.18 12.68
CA PRO A 52 -3.32 -15.73 13.79
C PRO A 52 -1.94 -15.06 13.95
N GLN A 53 -1.34 -14.61 12.85
CA GLN A 53 -0.06 -13.88 12.87
C GLN A 53 -0.26 -12.43 13.32
N ILE A 54 -1.28 -11.75 12.77
CA ILE A 54 -1.60 -10.36 13.11
C ILE A 54 -1.95 -10.23 14.60
N GLN A 55 -2.71 -11.18 15.15
CA GLN A 55 -3.04 -11.21 16.59
C GLN A 55 -1.80 -11.34 17.49
N LYS A 56 -0.74 -11.97 16.98
CA LYS A 56 0.58 -12.05 17.64
C LYS A 56 1.45 -10.82 17.37
N GLY A 57 0.94 -9.81 16.67
CA GLY A 57 1.69 -8.61 16.28
C GLY A 57 2.66 -8.81 15.12
N ILE A 58 2.57 -9.93 14.40
CA ILE A 58 3.43 -10.24 13.25
C ILE A 58 2.76 -9.71 11.99
N GLU A 59 3.46 -8.86 11.25
CA GLU A 59 2.95 -8.35 9.97
C GLU A 59 2.96 -9.43 8.88
N PRO A 60 1.95 -9.47 8.00
CA PRO A 60 1.94 -10.37 6.87
C PRO A 60 3.15 -10.17 5.95
N SER A 61 3.73 -11.29 5.51
CA SER A 61 4.83 -11.33 4.56
C SER A 61 4.42 -10.79 3.18
N MET A 62 5.39 -10.47 2.32
CA MET A 62 5.10 -10.01 0.95
C MET A 62 4.38 -11.09 0.14
N GLU A 63 4.71 -12.36 0.35
CA GLU A 63 4.06 -13.50 -0.29
C GLU A 63 2.59 -13.60 0.16
N GLN A 64 2.34 -13.48 1.47
CA GLN A 64 0.99 -13.49 2.02
C GLN A 64 0.12 -12.34 1.50
N ARG A 65 0.71 -11.13 1.38
CA ARG A 65 0.03 -9.97 0.80
C ARG A 65 -0.26 -10.16 -0.69
N ALA A 66 0.66 -10.78 -1.43
CA ALA A 66 0.48 -11.09 -2.84
C ALA A 66 -0.63 -12.13 -3.05
N GLU A 67 -0.64 -13.20 -2.26
CA GLU A 67 -1.67 -14.24 -2.28
C GLU A 67 -3.06 -13.64 -2.01
N LEU A 68 -3.18 -12.82 -0.96
CA LEU A 68 -4.44 -12.12 -0.67
C LEU A 68 -4.86 -11.22 -1.84
N SER A 69 -3.93 -10.48 -2.44
CA SER A 69 -4.23 -9.63 -3.59
C SER A 69 -4.66 -10.43 -4.83
N VAL A 70 -4.18 -11.67 -5.01
CA VAL A 70 -4.63 -12.56 -6.08
C VAL A 70 -6.07 -13.01 -5.83
N LEU A 71 -6.38 -13.39 -4.59
CA LEU A 71 -7.72 -13.82 -4.18
C LEU A 71 -8.74 -12.68 -4.30
N THR A 72 -8.39 -11.47 -3.81
CA THR A 72 -9.29 -10.31 -3.85
C THR A 72 -9.27 -9.58 -5.19
N GLY A 73 -8.26 -9.78 -6.04
CA GLY A 73 -8.11 -9.06 -7.30
C GLY A 73 -7.43 -7.70 -7.17
N GLY A 74 -7.03 -7.31 -5.95
CA GLY A 74 -6.43 -6.01 -5.66
C GLY A 74 -7.44 -4.85 -5.73
N VAL A 75 -7.02 -3.70 -5.21
CA VAL A 75 -7.88 -2.52 -5.09
C VAL A 75 -8.00 -1.78 -6.41
N GLU A 76 -9.21 -1.65 -6.90
CA GLU A 76 -9.56 -0.83 -8.05
C GLU A 76 -10.50 0.32 -7.69
N ILE A 77 -10.73 1.20 -8.66
CA ILE A 77 -11.70 2.28 -8.55
C ILE A 77 -12.73 2.03 -9.65
N ALA A 78 -14.02 2.09 -9.33
CA ALA A 78 -15.09 1.97 -10.33
C ALA A 78 -16.23 2.94 -10.03
N ALA A 79 -17.09 3.16 -11.04
CA ALA A 79 -18.27 4.01 -10.93
C ALA A 79 -19.46 3.33 -10.23
N THR A 80 -19.35 2.03 -9.93
CA THR A 80 -20.36 1.23 -9.24
C THR A 80 -19.86 0.79 -7.86
N PRO A 81 -20.76 0.68 -6.87
CA PRO A 81 -20.38 0.21 -5.54
C PRO A 81 -19.95 -1.27 -5.58
N GLY A 82 -19.11 -1.65 -4.63
CA GLY A 82 -18.75 -3.04 -4.39
C GLY A 82 -17.80 -3.22 -3.21
N PRO A 83 -17.56 -4.48 -2.80
CA PRO A 83 -16.89 -4.82 -1.56
C PRO A 83 -15.42 -4.39 -1.54
N TYR A 84 -15.00 -3.87 -0.39
CA TYR A 84 -13.62 -3.52 -0.09
C TYR A 84 -13.11 -4.40 1.05
N PHE A 85 -12.72 -5.62 0.68
CA PHE A 85 -12.35 -6.74 1.55
C PHE A 85 -11.25 -6.38 2.54
N ILE A 86 -10.17 -5.73 2.09
CA ILE A 86 -9.03 -5.41 2.97
C ILE A 86 -9.41 -4.45 4.12
N MET A 87 -10.48 -3.67 3.94
CA MET A 87 -11.04 -2.79 4.96
C MET A 87 -12.25 -3.39 5.69
N GLY A 88 -12.76 -4.55 5.24
CA GLY A 88 -13.95 -5.17 5.80
C GLY A 88 -15.22 -4.36 5.58
N LEU A 89 -15.31 -3.63 4.46
CA LEU A 89 -16.46 -2.76 4.14
C LEU A 89 -17.20 -3.25 2.90
N ASP A 90 -18.53 -3.16 2.92
CA ASP A 90 -19.36 -3.51 1.75
C ASP A 90 -19.20 -2.53 0.59
N MET A 91 -18.84 -1.29 0.91
CA MET A 91 -18.58 -0.22 -0.05
C MET A 91 -17.79 0.91 0.60
N TYR A 92 -16.96 1.59 -0.19
CA TYR A 92 -16.16 2.68 0.30
C TYR A 92 -15.85 3.69 -0.79
N THR A 93 -15.80 4.96 -0.43
CA THR A 93 -15.24 6.02 -1.27
C THR A 93 -14.36 6.94 -0.42
N LYS A 94 -13.49 7.71 -1.06
CA LYS A 94 -12.77 8.79 -0.37
C LYS A 94 -13.55 10.08 -0.58
N ALA A 95 -13.99 10.69 0.52
CA ALA A 95 -14.72 11.97 0.51
C ALA A 95 -14.18 12.98 1.53
N THR A 96 -13.06 12.69 2.17
CA THR A 96 -12.57 13.44 3.36
C THR A 96 -11.40 14.37 3.07
N SER A 97 -10.99 14.53 1.81
CA SER A 97 -9.88 15.40 1.44
C SER A 97 -10.02 16.03 0.03
N PRO A 98 -11.15 16.72 -0.26
CA PRO A 98 -11.41 17.29 -1.59
C PRO A 98 -10.38 18.32 -2.05
N LEU A 99 -9.70 19.01 -1.12
CA LEU A 99 -8.68 20.01 -1.46
C LEU A 99 -7.39 19.42 -2.06
N ARG A 100 -7.13 18.13 -1.85
CA ARG A 100 -5.87 17.47 -2.28
C ARG A 100 -6.08 16.18 -3.06
N ARG A 101 -7.33 15.71 -3.19
CA ARG A 101 -7.69 14.51 -3.94
C ARG A 101 -8.83 14.86 -4.89
N TYR A 102 -8.57 14.80 -6.18
CA TYR A 102 -9.58 15.08 -7.20
C TYR A 102 -10.76 14.08 -7.13
N SER A 103 -10.51 12.81 -6.76
CA SER A 103 -11.58 11.82 -6.58
C SER A 103 -12.57 12.19 -5.46
N ASP A 104 -12.10 12.78 -4.37
CA ASP A 104 -12.95 13.32 -3.32
C ASP A 104 -13.76 14.51 -3.81
N LEU A 105 -13.15 15.39 -4.62
CA LEU A 105 -13.85 16.53 -5.20
C LEU A 105 -14.99 16.11 -6.14
N LEU A 106 -14.77 15.09 -6.99
CA LEU A 106 -15.82 14.51 -7.83
C LEU A 106 -16.97 13.97 -6.97
N THR A 107 -16.64 13.26 -5.89
CA THR A 107 -17.65 12.73 -4.95
C THR A 107 -18.48 13.87 -4.35
N HIS A 108 -17.85 14.97 -3.94
CA HIS A 108 -18.54 16.14 -3.40
C HIS A 108 -19.45 16.81 -4.43
N TRP A 109 -19.01 16.98 -5.68
CA TRP A 109 -19.84 17.57 -6.72
C TRP A 109 -21.10 16.75 -7.03
N GLN A 110 -20.97 15.42 -7.11
CA GLN A 110 -22.13 14.53 -7.29
C GLN A 110 -23.11 14.62 -6.11
N ILE A 111 -22.60 14.62 -4.87
CA ILE A 111 -23.42 14.77 -3.65
C ILE A 111 -24.13 16.13 -3.61
N HIS A 112 -23.40 17.22 -3.89
CA HIS A 112 -23.96 18.57 -3.85
C HIS A 112 -25.09 18.74 -4.87
N ALA A 113 -24.91 18.26 -6.09
CA ALA A 113 -25.94 18.34 -7.13
C ALA A 113 -27.18 17.50 -6.76
N ALA A 114 -26.98 16.30 -6.25
CA ALA A 114 -28.08 15.47 -5.76
C ALA A 114 -28.85 16.16 -4.62
N LEU A 115 -28.14 16.73 -3.63
CA LEU A 115 -28.79 17.46 -2.52
C LEU A 115 -29.53 18.71 -2.99
N ALA A 116 -28.99 19.45 -3.95
CA ALA A 116 -29.65 20.61 -4.54
C ALA A 116 -30.96 20.20 -5.24
N TYR A 117 -30.92 19.13 -6.03
CA TYR A 117 -32.11 18.57 -6.68
C TYR A 117 -33.15 18.08 -5.67
N GLU A 118 -32.74 17.33 -4.63
CA GLU A 118 -33.65 16.88 -3.56
C GLU A 118 -34.30 18.07 -2.84
N HIS A 119 -33.55 19.14 -2.61
CA HIS A 119 -34.06 20.36 -1.98
C HIS A 119 -35.06 21.11 -2.88
N GLU A 120 -34.76 21.27 -4.17
CA GLU A 120 -35.66 21.98 -5.09
C GLU A 120 -36.97 21.22 -5.33
N ASN A 121 -36.92 19.89 -5.39
CA ASN A 121 -38.06 19.05 -5.73
C ASN A 121 -38.76 18.44 -4.49
N GLN A 122 -38.23 18.66 -3.29
CA GLN A 122 -38.76 18.16 -2.01
C GLN A 122 -38.98 16.63 -2.01
N LEU A 123 -38.08 15.89 -2.65
CA LEU A 123 -38.13 14.44 -2.79
C LEU A 123 -36.75 13.82 -2.63
N LYS A 124 -36.70 12.52 -2.31
CA LYS A 124 -35.45 11.76 -2.32
C LYS A 124 -35.11 11.35 -3.75
N LEU A 125 -33.88 11.61 -4.18
CA LEU A 125 -33.38 11.18 -5.48
C LEU A 125 -33.30 9.65 -5.52
N ASP A 126 -33.80 9.08 -6.60
CA ASP A 126 -33.75 7.66 -6.89
C ASP A 126 -33.27 7.46 -8.33
N GLY A 127 -32.06 6.95 -8.50
CA GLY A 127 -31.44 6.71 -9.80
C GLY A 127 -32.15 5.68 -10.68
N SER A 128 -33.13 4.93 -10.15
CA SER A 128 -34.00 4.07 -10.95
C SER A 128 -35.21 4.79 -11.55
N GLN A 129 -35.57 5.95 -10.99
CA GLN A 129 -36.77 6.71 -11.38
C GLN A 129 -36.43 8.04 -12.05
N HIS A 130 -35.26 8.60 -11.75
CA HIS A 130 -34.85 9.92 -12.23
C HIS A 130 -33.71 9.79 -13.24
N ASP A 131 -33.71 10.70 -14.23
CA ASP A 131 -32.64 10.82 -15.22
C ASP A 131 -31.41 11.49 -14.59
N LEU A 132 -30.51 10.66 -14.05
CA LEU A 132 -29.31 11.12 -13.35
C LEU A 132 -28.36 11.94 -14.22
N ASP A 133 -28.30 11.69 -15.52
CA ASP A 133 -27.37 12.38 -16.42
C ASP A 133 -27.76 13.85 -16.63
N ARG A 134 -29.03 14.20 -16.39
CA ARG A 134 -29.50 15.59 -16.39
C ARG A 134 -29.33 16.29 -15.05
N ILE A 135 -29.22 15.54 -13.97
CA ILE A 135 -29.19 16.06 -12.59
C ILE A 135 -27.76 16.19 -12.10
N LEU A 136 -26.93 15.21 -12.39
CA LEU A 136 -25.58 15.07 -11.87
C LEU A 136 -24.54 15.73 -12.80
N PRO A 137 -23.49 16.37 -12.25
CA PRO A 137 -22.43 16.97 -13.03
C PRO A 137 -21.65 15.98 -13.92
N PHE A 138 -21.65 14.69 -13.56
CA PHE A 138 -21.01 13.63 -14.34
C PHE A 138 -21.96 12.46 -14.48
N SER A 139 -22.19 12.05 -15.73
CA SER A 139 -22.84 10.77 -16.05
C SER A 139 -22.00 9.58 -15.59
N LYS A 140 -22.61 8.39 -15.58
CA LYS A 140 -21.87 7.16 -15.25
C LYS A 140 -20.72 6.88 -16.22
N ASP A 141 -20.90 7.18 -17.51
CA ASP A 141 -19.89 6.96 -18.54
C ASP A 141 -18.74 7.96 -18.42
N GLU A 142 -19.04 9.25 -18.19
CA GLU A 142 -18.02 10.27 -17.91
C GLU A 142 -17.24 9.96 -16.63
N MET A 143 -17.93 9.50 -15.59
CA MET A 143 -17.29 9.06 -14.34
C MET A 143 -16.35 7.88 -14.60
N THR A 144 -16.78 6.88 -15.35
CA THR A 144 -15.98 5.70 -15.70
C THR A 144 -14.72 6.09 -16.48
N ASN A 145 -14.85 6.97 -17.47
CA ASN A 145 -13.72 7.50 -18.24
C ASN A 145 -12.74 8.31 -17.37
N THR A 146 -13.27 9.11 -16.45
CA THR A 146 -12.47 9.93 -15.52
C THR A 146 -11.70 9.05 -14.52
N ILE A 147 -12.31 7.96 -14.07
CA ILE A 147 -11.70 7.00 -13.12
C ILE A 147 -10.43 6.36 -13.70
N ALA A 148 -10.40 6.02 -14.99
CA ALA A 148 -9.21 5.46 -15.63
C ALA A 148 -8.00 6.43 -15.53
N LEU A 149 -8.24 7.71 -15.80
CA LEU A 149 -7.21 8.76 -15.70
C LEU A 149 -6.80 9.02 -14.24
N LEU A 150 -7.77 9.02 -13.32
CA LEU A 150 -7.53 9.14 -11.88
C LEU A 150 -6.61 8.04 -11.37
N HIS A 151 -6.87 6.79 -11.75
CA HIS A 151 -6.07 5.65 -11.32
C HIS A 151 -4.62 5.77 -11.81
N MET A 152 -4.41 6.15 -13.07
CA MET A 152 -3.08 6.40 -13.61
C MET A 152 -2.36 7.51 -12.82
N ARG A 153 -3.03 8.64 -12.57
CA ARG A 153 -2.45 9.78 -11.83
C ARG A 153 -2.11 9.42 -10.39
N GLU A 154 -2.99 8.71 -9.67
CA GLU A 154 -2.69 8.23 -8.32
C GLU A 154 -1.44 7.33 -8.30
N LYS A 155 -1.29 6.45 -9.29
CA LYS A 155 -0.12 5.56 -9.42
C LYS A 155 1.17 6.35 -9.69
N MET A 156 1.12 7.36 -10.54
CA MET A 156 2.26 8.24 -10.83
C MET A 156 2.65 9.06 -9.60
N SER A 157 1.69 9.71 -8.92
CA SER A 157 1.96 10.48 -7.69
C SER A 157 2.58 9.61 -6.60
N ARG A 158 2.11 8.36 -6.42
CA ARG A 158 2.72 7.42 -5.47
C ARG A 158 4.17 7.07 -5.84
N ARG A 159 4.49 6.96 -7.13
CA ARG A 159 5.87 6.68 -7.57
C ARG A 159 6.78 7.86 -7.27
N VAL A 160 6.33 9.10 -7.54
CA VAL A 160 7.10 10.32 -7.25
C VAL A 160 7.29 10.52 -5.74
N SER A 161 6.25 10.23 -4.94
CA SER A 161 6.33 10.34 -3.47
C SER A 161 7.35 9.42 -2.81
N ARG A 162 7.91 8.42 -3.52
CA ARG A 162 8.99 7.56 -2.99
C ARG A 162 10.37 8.24 -2.98
N ALA A 163 10.45 9.50 -3.40
CA ALA A 163 11.69 10.31 -3.38
C ALA A 163 12.30 10.49 -1.98
N ASP A 164 11.56 10.21 -0.89
CA ASP A 164 12.12 10.19 0.47
C ASP A 164 13.31 9.22 0.59
N ARG A 165 13.24 8.08 -0.14
CA ARG A 165 14.34 7.13 -0.20
C ARG A 165 15.56 7.75 -0.87
N ASP A 166 15.37 8.55 -1.92
CA ASP A 166 16.47 9.17 -2.65
C ASP A 166 17.22 10.15 -1.75
N TRP A 167 16.50 10.94 -0.95
CA TRP A 167 17.10 11.82 0.04
C TRP A 167 17.87 11.06 1.12
N LEU A 168 17.33 9.94 1.60
CA LEU A 168 18.01 9.09 2.56
C LEU A 168 19.29 8.48 1.98
N LEU A 169 19.27 8.06 0.72
CA LEU A 169 20.45 7.56 0.01
C LEU A 169 21.49 8.66 -0.18
N ILE A 170 21.08 9.87 -0.57
CA ILE A 170 21.98 11.04 -0.68
C ILE A 170 22.63 11.32 0.67
N ALA A 171 21.85 11.33 1.77
CA ALA A 171 22.37 11.55 3.10
C ALA A 171 23.37 10.46 3.51
N LEU A 172 23.05 9.18 3.25
CA LEU A 172 23.95 8.07 3.55
C LEU A 172 25.25 8.15 2.74
N VAL A 173 25.17 8.47 1.44
CA VAL A 173 26.35 8.69 0.59
C VAL A 173 27.22 9.82 1.13
N ARG A 174 26.61 10.94 1.53
CA ARG A 174 27.31 12.07 2.15
C ARG A 174 28.05 11.65 3.42
N ALA A 175 27.35 11.01 4.35
CA ALA A 175 27.91 10.53 5.61
C ALA A 175 29.05 9.51 5.41
N TRP A 176 28.93 8.63 4.42
CA TRP A 176 29.87 7.53 4.20
C TRP A 176 31.06 7.89 3.30
N ARG A 177 30.83 8.50 2.14
CA ARG A 177 31.89 8.82 1.16
C ARG A 177 32.65 10.09 1.53
N PHE A 178 31.96 11.11 2.05
CA PHE A 178 32.52 12.46 2.19
C PHE A 178 32.81 12.83 3.64
N GLU A 179 31.80 12.76 4.52
CA GLU A 179 31.90 13.27 5.89
C GLU A 179 32.54 12.27 6.86
N LYS A 180 32.59 10.98 6.51
CA LYS A 180 33.16 9.89 7.33
C LYS A 180 32.50 9.75 8.71
N THR A 181 31.21 10.07 8.78
CA THR A 181 30.37 10.00 9.98
C THR A 181 29.44 8.78 9.98
N ALA A 182 29.33 8.05 8.87
CA ALA A 182 28.54 6.82 8.81
C ALA A 182 29.17 5.69 9.64
N PRO A 183 28.36 4.77 10.21
CA PRO A 183 28.85 3.55 10.86
C PRO A 183 29.78 2.74 9.96
N SER A 184 30.78 2.10 10.56
CA SER A 184 31.72 1.22 9.85
C SER A 184 31.08 -0.10 9.40
N SER A 185 30.04 -0.56 10.11
CA SER A 185 29.25 -1.74 9.78
C SER A 185 27.76 -1.53 10.07
N PHE A 186 26.94 -2.36 9.44
CA PHE A 186 25.48 -2.39 9.54
C PHE A 186 25.02 -3.82 9.75
N ARG A 187 23.87 -3.99 10.40
CA ARG A 187 23.20 -5.30 10.48
C ARG A 187 22.29 -5.46 9.27
N PHE A 188 22.55 -6.48 8.47
CA PHE A 188 21.77 -6.85 7.31
C PHE A 188 20.88 -8.04 7.66
N THR A 189 19.56 -7.85 7.62
CA THR A 189 18.59 -8.94 7.83
C THR A 189 18.09 -9.43 6.47
N VAL A 190 18.29 -10.72 6.19
CA VAL A 190 17.94 -11.34 4.90
C VAL A 190 16.44 -11.34 4.73
N SER A 191 15.95 -10.71 3.67
CA SER A 191 14.52 -10.69 3.32
C SER A 191 14.19 -11.70 2.22
N SER A 192 15.11 -11.94 1.28
CA SER A 192 14.97 -12.98 0.26
C SER A 192 16.32 -13.49 -0.24
N ARG A 193 16.31 -14.74 -0.70
CA ARG A 193 17.49 -15.42 -1.25
C ARG A 193 17.33 -15.59 -2.76
N TRP A 194 18.25 -15.04 -3.53
CA TRP A 194 18.28 -15.16 -4.98
C TRP A 194 19.42 -16.10 -5.42
N LYS A 195 19.44 -16.49 -6.70
CA LYS A 195 20.52 -17.34 -7.22
C LYS A 195 21.90 -16.65 -7.18
N THR A 196 21.91 -15.32 -7.32
CA THR A 196 23.12 -14.51 -7.46
C THR A 196 23.55 -13.82 -6.16
N GLY A 197 22.78 -13.94 -5.08
CA GLY A 197 23.05 -13.25 -3.83
C GLY A 197 21.87 -13.22 -2.88
N LEU A 198 21.95 -12.31 -1.91
CA LEU A 198 20.94 -12.08 -0.88
C LEU A 198 20.41 -10.66 -1.02
N VAL A 199 19.09 -10.51 -0.88
CA VAL A 199 18.45 -9.21 -0.68
C VAL A 199 18.00 -9.15 0.76
N GLY A 200 18.20 -8.00 1.39
CA GLY A 200 17.89 -7.79 2.79
C GLY A 200 17.73 -6.32 3.12
N ASN A 201 17.48 -6.06 4.39
CA ASN A 201 17.31 -4.71 4.91
C ASN A 201 18.41 -4.41 5.93
N LEU A 202 18.98 -3.22 5.85
CA LEU A 202 19.90 -2.70 6.84
C LEU A 202 19.14 -2.22 8.08
N ASP A 203 19.77 -2.31 9.26
CA ASP A 203 19.35 -1.68 10.50
C ASP A 203 19.41 -0.14 10.47
N PHE A 204 19.76 0.43 9.32
CA PHE A 204 19.69 1.86 9.04
C PHE A 204 18.43 2.18 8.23
N TYR A 205 17.39 2.65 8.93
CA TYR A 205 16.08 3.04 8.36
C TYR A 205 15.42 1.96 7.48
N GLY A 206 15.78 0.68 7.65
CA GLY A 206 15.23 -0.42 6.86
C GLY A 206 15.63 -0.36 5.38
N LEU A 207 16.73 0.32 5.04
CA LEU A 207 17.17 0.44 3.65
C LEU A 207 17.44 -0.94 3.03
N SER A 208 16.81 -1.19 1.89
CA SER A 208 17.03 -2.43 1.14
C SER A 208 18.40 -2.41 0.46
N ALA A 209 19.17 -3.47 0.67
CA ALA A 209 20.50 -3.67 0.13
C ALA A 209 20.66 -5.07 -0.50
N PHE A 210 21.65 -5.19 -1.37
CA PHE A 210 22.03 -6.42 -2.05
C PHE A 210 23.44 -6.85 -1.65
N CYS A 211 23.59 -8.13 -1.33
CA CYS A 211 24.89 -8.76 -1.09
C CYS A 211 25.05 -9.90 -2.10
N ASP A 212 25.90 -9.70 -3.10
CA ASP A 212 26.17 -10.69 -4.14
C ASP A 212 27.06 -11.84 -3.62
N ALA A 213 27.22 -12.88 -4.44
CA ALA A 213 28.05 -14.03 -4.08
C ALA A 213 29.50 -13.64 -3.72
N ILE A 214 30.07 -12.63 -4.40
CA ILE A 214 31.41 -12.11 -4.11
C ILE A 214 31.40 -11.33 -2.80
N GLY A 215 30.39 -10.49 -2.60
CA GLY A 215 30.14 -9.72 -1.38
C GLY A 215 29.99 -10.57 -0.14
N LEU A 216 29.59 -11.84 -0.24
CA LEU A 216 29.57 -12.75 0.91
C LEU A 216 30.95 -13.11 1.46
N GLN A 217 32.04 -12.81 0.73
CA GLN A 217 33.43 -12.95 1.21
C GLN A 217 33.74 -14.33 1.82
N ASN A 218 33.15 -15.40 1.26
CA ASN A 218 33.23 -16.77 1.77
C ASN A 218 32.81 -16.96 3.24
N LYS A 219 32.05 -16.02 3.82
CA LYS A 219 31.58 -16.07 5.22
C LYS A 219 30.44 -17.06 5.41
N VAL A 220 29.62 -17.24 4.38
CA VAL A 220 28.50 -18.19 4.34
C VAL A 220 28.16 -18.51 2.89
N LEU A 221 27.69 -19.73 2.62
CA LEU A 221 27.18 -20.08 1.29
C LEU A 221 25.73 -19.62 1.17
N ILE A 222 25.35 -19.10 0.00
CA ILE A 222 23.98 -18.63 -0.27
C ILE A 222 22.94 -19.69 0.11
N LYS A 223 23.19 -20.96 -0.20
CA LYS A 223 22.26 -22.08 0.08
C LYS A 223 22.00 -22.33 1.57
N ASP A 224 22.93 -21.92 2.43
CA ASP A 224 22.87 -22.20 3.87
C ASP A 224 22.23 -21.03 4.65
N VAL A 225 21.95 -19.91 3.95
CA VAL A 225 21.28 -18.74 4.51
C VAL A 225 19.76 -18.87 4.39
N LYS A 226 19.05 -18.58 5.47
CA LYS A 226 17.60 -18.54 5.56
C LYS A 226 17.09 -17.10 5.61
N VAL A 227 15.84 -16.91 5.22
CA VAL A 227 15.14 -15.64 5.42
C VAL A 227 15.05 -15.35 6.92
N GLY A 228 15.39 -14.13 7.31
CA GLY A 228 15.49 -13.70 8.70
C GLY A 228 16.91 -13.75 9.28
N ASP A 229 17.84 -14.51 8.69
CA ASP A 229 19.23 -14.55 9.16
C ASP A 229 19.90 -13.17 9.05
N GLN A 230 20.85 -12.92 9.94
CA GLN A 230 21.55 -11.65 10.08
C GLN A 230 23.02 -11.78 9.67
N LEU A 231 23.49 -10.77 8.95
CA LEU A 231 24.90 -10.57 8.64
C LEU A 231 25.36 -9.23 9.17
N GLU A 232 26.60 -9.16 9.63
CA GLU A 232 27.28 -7.88 9.77
C GLU A 232 27.91 -7.53 8.42
N VAL A 233 27.58 -6.35 7.88
CA VAL A 233 28.00 -5.94 6.55
C VAL A 233 28.63 -4.54 6.54
N ALA A 234 29.48 -4.29 5.56
CA ALA A 234 29.98 -2.94 5.25
C ALA A 234 29.46 -2.50 3.88
N LEU A 235 29.22 -1.19 3.73
CA LEU A 235 28.86 -0.58 2.45
C LEU A 235 30.01 -0.74 1.45
N THR A 236 29.69 -1.15 0.22
CA THR A 236 30.66 -1.28 -0.88
C THR A 236 30.39 -0.23 -1.95
N ASP A 237 29.12 -0.06 -2.32
CA ASP A 237 28.68 1.00 -3.22
C ASP A 237 27.23 1.42 -2.95
N ILE A 238 26.90 2.67 -3.27
CA ILE A 238 25.54 3.20 -3.21
C ILE A 238 25.29 3.99 -4.48
N ASN A 239 24.38 3.50 -5.31
CA ASN A 239 23.94 4.19 -6.50
C ASN A 239 22.61 4.90 -6.22
N VAL A 240 22.68 6.22 -6.05
CA VAL A 240 21.50 7.06 -5.77
C VAL A 240 20.51 7.07 -6.95
N HIS A 241 20.99 6.94 -8.19
CA HIS A 241 20.13 6.98 -9.38
C HIS A 241 19.31 5.70 -9.55
N SER A 242 19.91 4.53 -9.31
CA SER A 242 19.18 3.24 -9.36
C SER A 242 18.52 2.88 -8.03
N GLY A 243 18.88 3.56 -6.94
CA GLY A 243 18.41 3.27 -5.59
C GLY A 243 19.06 2.02 -4.96
N GLU A 244 20.12 1.51 -5.56
CA GLU A 244 20.77 0.25 -5.20
C GLU A 244 21.89 0.48 -4.17
N ILE A 245 21.89 -0.32 -3.10
CA ILE A 245 22.96 -0.38 -2.12
C ILE A 245 23.59 -1.75 -2.22
N THR A 246 24.90 -1.80 -2.43
CA THR A 246 25.67 -3.05 -2.40
C THR A 246 26.52 -3.12 -1.15
N VAL A 247 26.57 -4.29 -0.54
CA VAL A 247 27.28 -4.53 0.72
C VAL A 247 28.14 -5.77 0.63
N LYS A 248 29.19 -5.80 1.47
CA LYS A 248 30.03 -6.97 1.69
C LYS A 248 29.87 -7.48 3.11
N ALA A 249 29.80 -8.79 3.27
CA ALA A 249 29.74 -9.47 4.55
C ALA A 249 31.08 -9.36 5.29
N LEU A 250 31.02 -8.90 6.54
CA LEU A 250 32.11 -8.96 7.50
C LEU A 250 32.01 -10.26 8.30
N ASN A 251 30.82 -10.56 8.83
CA ASN A 251 30.53 -11.74 9.63
C ASN A 251 29.11 -12.26 9.37
N TYR A 252 28.92 -13.58 9.49
CA TYR A 252 27.60 -14.22 9.52
C TYR A 252 27.16 -14.38 10.96
N LEU A 253 26.00 -13.81 11.32
CA LEU A 253 25.50 -13.79 12.70
C LEU A 253 24.44 -14.89 12.95
N GLY A 254 23.89 -15.48 11.89
CA GLY A 254 22.84 -16.50 11.99
C GLY A 254 21.45 -15.93 12.28
N PRO A 255 20.51 -16.72 12.80
CA PRO A 255 19.17 -16.23 13.12
C PRO A 255 19.23 -15.11 14.16
N PRO A 256 18.24 -14.20 14.18
CA PRO A 256 18.21 -13.13 15.16
C PRO A 256 18.25 -13.73 16.56
N LYS A 257 19.19 -13.28 17.40
CA LYS A 257 19.18 -13.65 18.82
C LYS A 257 17.85 -13.21 19.39
N ALA A 258 17.11 -14.13 20.00
CA ALA A 258 15.93 -13.79 20.80
C ALA A 258 16.36 -12.67 21.76
N ALA A 259 15.60 -11.58 21.80
CA ALA A 259 15.82 -10.56 22.81
C ALA A 259 15.83 -11.30 24.16
N SER A 260 16.96 -11.28 24.85
CA SER A 260 17.02 -11.67 26.24
C SER A 260 15.97 -10.82 26.95
N GLU A 261 14.97 -11.48 27.55
CA GLU A 261 14.06 -10.86 28.49
C GLU A 261 14.91 -10.22 29.61
N GLU A 262 15.08 -8.91 29.55
CA GLU A 262 15.41 -8.04 30.69
C GLU A 262 14.24 -7.10 30.94
#